data_AF-A0A1V4D1D8-F1
#
_entry.id   AF-A0A1V4D1D8-F1
#
_cell.length_a   1.000
_cell.length_b   1.000
_cell.length_c   1.000
_cell.angle_alpha   90.00
_cell.angle_beta   90.00
_cell.angle_gamma   90.00
#
_symmetry.space_group_name_H-M   'P 1'
#
loop_
_entity.id
_entity.type
_entity.pdbx_description
1 polymer ?
#
loop_
_entity_poly.entity_id
_entity_poly.type
_entity_poly.pdbx_seq_one_letter_code
_entity_poly.pdbx_strand_id
1 'polypeptide(L)'
;MRDEGNEAQGGVSVDNVWSGQWVVDRLGIRLAGAGAGGVGADGDGADGGAELRELLGLALRRNPKRAHLLVSNVLGKHVPQRPATVHGAGVRLGRRVRELLGDEVAARAVVLGYAETATGLGHSVADGLAVAPYLHSTRRPVPGVATVGGFEEEHSHATSHLLLPEDPGFLAATGQGPLVLVDDEFSTGRTVLNTIAALHRRFPRDHYVVVALVDMRSPEDRARLDAFAADLGARVDVVAAAAGAVHLPDDVLERGAELVAAHDSAADDRKAAAAIPYAAAANRKAVTDDRKDATATAPGAVRVDLGWPAGLPDGGRHGFAPAHRIRLEAALPAMATRLAAALGASPGATAAPRPLRRVLVLGFEELMYAPLRIAEALDELLDGVEVRYSTTTRSPVLAVDDPGYAIRTRLTFPAHDDPADDPDDGPAPRYAYNVAPGADPGRRFDAVVAVVDSTADTPALHAPDGLLAAVSAHTDRLVLAVVPSYRPQTPPTPRTVPERQAPPMHQPPYE
;
A
#
# COMPACT_ATOMS: atom_id res chain seq x y z
N MET A 1 37.98 7.73 -48.86
CA MET A 1 38.79 6.83 -48.03
C MET A 1 38.27 7.02 -46.61
N ARG A 2 37.31 6.20 -46.17
CA ARG A 2 37.53 4.91 -45.49
C ARG A 2 38.59 5.03 -44.41
N ASP A 3 38.16 5.05 -43.15
CA ASP A 3 38.70 4.09 -42.20
C ASP A 3 37.60 3.65 -41.23
N GLU A 4 37.45 2.34 -41.14
CA GLU A 4 36.48 1.59 -40.35
C GLU A 4 37.15 1.12 -39.06
N GLY A 5 36.34 0.88 -38.01
CA GLY A 5 36.66 -0.11 -37.00
C GLY A 5 37.15 0.43 -35.66
N ASN A 6 36.28 0.41 -34.65
CA ASN A 6 36.45 -0.52 -33.54
C ASN A 6 35.12 -0.63 -32.75
N GLU A 7 34.29 -1.60 -33.13
CA GLU A 7 33.20 -2.09 -32.30
C GLU A 7 33.82 -2.86 -31.12
N ALA A 8 33.76 -2.26 -29.93
CA ALA A 8 34.00 -2.98 -28.69
C ALA A 8 32.66 -3.60 -28.24
N GLN A 9 32.48 -4.88 -28.53
CA GLN A 9 31.61 -5.77 -27.77
C GLN A 9 32.06 -5.79 -26.31
N GLY A 10 31.14 -5.58 -25.36
CA GLY A 10 31.43 -5.78 -23.95
C GLY A 10 30.44 -5.14 -22.99
N GLY A 11 29.40 -5.88 -22.62
CA GLY A 11 28.57 -5.59 -21.45
C GLY A 11 27.08 -5.78 -21.71
N VAL A 12 26.58 -7.01 -21.56
CA VAL A 12 25.14 -7.20 -21.30
C VAL A 12 24.88 -6.55 -19.94
N SER A 13 24.20 -5.41 -19.93
CA SER A 13 23.80 -4.75 -18.69
C SER A 13 22.81 -5.64 -17.93
N VAL A 14 22.92 -5.64 -16.61
CA VAL A 14 22.00 -6.33 -15.68
C VAL A 14 20.59 -5.69 -15.71
N ASP A 15 20.40 -4.62 -16.48
CA ASP A 15 19.20 -3.78 -16.54
C ASP A 15 18.01 -4.41 -17.30
N ASN A 16 18.13 -5.62 -17.85
CA ASN A 16 17.11 -6.20 -18.73
C ASN A 16 16.38 -7.43 -18.17
N VAL A 17 16.54 -7.74 -16.88
CA VAL A 17 15.83 -8.87 -16.24
C VAL A 17 14.52 -8.38 -15.65
N TRP A 18 13.40 -8.82 -16.23
CA TRP A 18 12.07 -8.51 -15.69
C TRP A 18 11.85 -9.19 -14.33
N SER A 19 11.28 -8.46 -13.36
CA SER A 19 11.09 -8.92 -11.98
C SER A 19 10.06 -10.05 -11.80
N GLY A 20 9.39 -10.47 -12.87
CA GLY A 20 8.56 -11.67 -12.90
C GLY A 20 9.17 -12.87 -13.61
N GLN A 21 10.35 -12.72 -14.24
CA GLN A 21 10.95 -13.73 -15.09
C GLN A 21 11.22 -15.04 -14.34
N TRP A 22 11.73 -14.94 -13.11
CA TRP A 22 12.04 -16.10 -12.28
C TRP A 22 10.81 -16.98 -12.02
N VAL A 23 9.65 -16.36 -11.80
CA VAL A 23 8.37 -17.06 -11.58
C VAL A 23 7.86 -17.64 -12.89
N VAL A 24 7.92 -16.89 -13.98
CA VAL A 24 7.47 -17.37 -15.30
C VAL A 24 8.26 -18.59 -15.73
N ASP A 25 9.59 -18.57 -15.62
CA ASP A 25 10.44 -19.67 -16.06
C ASP A 25 10.20 -20.96 -15.27
N ARG A 26 9.83 -20.85 -13.99
CA ARG A 26 9.65 -22.00 -13.09
C ARG A 26 8.22 -22.51 -13.02
N LEU A 27 7.23 -21.62 -13.13
CA LEU A 27 5.81 -21.96 -13.01
C LEU A 27 5.05 -21.95 -14.34
N GLY A 28 5.65 -21.51 -15.45
CA GLY A 28 5.00 -21.44 -16.76
C GLY A 28 3.85 -20.42 -16.83
N ILE A 29 3.77 -19.48 -15.88
CA ILE A 29 2.76 -18.42 -15.84
C ILE A 29 2.97 -17.47 -17.02
N ARG A 30 1.90 -17.06 -17.69
CA ARG A 30 1.96 -16.07 -18.78
C ARG A 30 1.08 -14.86 -18.48
N LEU A 31 1.64 -13.67 -18.64
CA LEU A 31 0.91 -12.40 -18.64
C LEU A 31 0.64 -11.99 -20.09
N ALA A 32 -0.63 -11.79 -20.43
CA ALA A 32 -1.05 -11.26 -21.73
C ALA A 32 -1.65 -9.87 -21.55
N GLY A 33 -1.19 -8.90 -22.32
CA GLY A 33 -1.80 -7.56 -22.35
C GLY A 33 -3.03 -7.51 -23.24
N ALA A 34 -4.00 -6.67 -22.90
CA ALA A 34 -5.02 -6.25 -23.85
C ALA A 34 -4.37 -5.26 -24.81
N GLY A 35 -4.33 -5.57 -26.12
CA GLY A 35 -3.89 -4.60 -27.12
C GLY A 35 -4.69 -3.30 -27.04
N ALA A 36 -4.10 -2.17 -27.44
CA ALA A 36 -4.77 -0.89 -27.51
C ALA A 36 -5.91 -0.93 -28.55
N GLY A 37 -7.09 -1.40 -28.13
CA GLY A 37 -8.26 -1.58 -28.99
C GLY A 37 -8.98 -2.88 -28.63
N GLY A 38 -10.25 -2.78 -28.25
CA GLY A 38 -11.06 -3.93 -27.85
C GLY A 38 -11.10 -5.06 -28.89
N VAL A 39 -11.19 -6.28 -28.36
CA VAL A 39 -11.61 -7.54 -29.01
C VAL A 39 -11.02 -7.81 -30.40
N GLY A 40 -9.83 -8.41 -30.39
CA GLY A 40 -9.32 -9.22 -31.48
C GLY A 40 -8.37 -10.27 -30.92
N ALA A 41 -8.84 -11.52 -30.82
CA ALA A 41 -7.91 -12.64 -30.75
C ALA A 41 -7.14 -12.66 -32.07
N ASP A 42 -5.82 -12.89 -32.02
CA ASP A 42 -4.91 -13.03 -33.17
C ASP A 42 -4.14 -11.76 -33.62
N GLY A 43 -3.76 -10.88 -32.67
CA GLY A 43 -2.68 -9.92 -32.87
C GLY A 43 -1.53 -10.20 -31.90
N ASP A 44 -0.29 -10.30 -32.40
CA ASP A 44 0.92 -10.44 -31.58
C ASP A 44 1.00 -9.30 -30.55
N GLY A 45 0.53 -9.60 -29.32
CA GLY A 45 0.35 -8.68 -28.20
C GLY A 45 1.64 -8.29 -27.49
N ALA A 46 2.69 -7.97 -28.25
CA ALA A 46 4.01 -7.62 -27.70
C ALA A 46 3.96 -6.33 -26.85
N ASP A 47 3.26 -5.29 -27.32
CA ASP A 47 3.23 -3.97 -26.66
C ASP A 47 2.39 -3.96 -25.37
N GLY A 48 1.19 -4.57 -25.38
CA GLY A 48 0.35 -4.64 -24.17
C GLY A 48 0.96 -5.51 -23.06
N GLY A 49 1.74 -6.53 -23.44
CA GLY A 49 2.50 -7.33 -22.48
C GLY A 49 3.66 -6.53 -21.85
N ALA A 50 4.27 -5.60 -22.59
CA ALA A 50 5.35 -4.76 -22.07
C ALA A 50 4.82 -3.77 -21.01
N GLU A 51 3.71 -3.08 -21.28
CA GLU A 51 3.08 -2.14 -20.33
C GLU A 51 2.73 -2.81 -18.98
N LEU A 52 2.18 -4.02 -19.02
CA LEU A 52 1.91 -4.79 -17.81
C LEU A 52 3.18 -5.18 -17.05
N ARG A 53 4.26 -5.51 -17.76
CA ARG A 53 5.55 -5.87 -17.13
C ARG A 53 6.27 -4.67 -16.52
N GLU A 54 6.02 -3.46 -17.01
CA GLU A 54 6.47 -2.23 -16.37
C GLU A 54 5.74 -2.00 -15.04
N LEU A 55 4.42 -2.23 -15.02
CA LEU A 55 3.59 -2.05 -13.82
C LEU A 55 3.71 -3.20 -12.82
N LEU A 56 4.03 -4.41 -13.25
CA LEU A 56 3.97 -5.63 -12.44
C LEU A 56 5.26 -6.47 -12.51
N GLY A 57 5.66 -6.98 -11.35
CA GLY A 57 6.48 -8.18 -11.20
C GLY A 57 5.65 -9.38 -10.74
N LEU A 58 6.32 -10.51 -10.50
CA LEU A 58 5.69 -11.71 -9.95
C LEU A 58 6.45 -12.19 -8.72
N ALA A 59 5.70 -12.72 -7.75
CA ALA A 59 6.24 -13.43 -6.60
C ALA A 59 5.37 -14.64 -6.25
N LEU A 60 5.87 -15.48 -5.34
CA LEU A 60 5.13 -16.61 -4.81
C LEU A 60 4.49 -16.26 -3.46
N ARG A 61 3.24 -16.67 -3.29
CA ARG A 61 2.54 -16.62 -2.01
C ARG A 61 2.74 -17.95 -1.29
N ARG A 62 2.76 -17.89 0.04
CA ARG A 62 2.56 -19.07 0.87
C ARG A 62 1.05 -19.34 1.00
N ASN A 63 0.43 -19.85 -0.06
CA ASN A 63 -1.02 -20.07 -0.08
C ASN A 63 -1.41 -21.28 -0.95
N PRO A 64 -2.15 -22.27 -0.39
CA PRO A 64 -2.51 -23.49 -1.11
C PRO A 64 -3.55 -23.28 -2.23
N LYS A 65 -4.25 -22.14 -2.23
CA LYS A 65 -5.30 -21.79 -3.21
C LYS A 65 -4.79 -20.87 -4.32
N ARG A 66 -3.63 -20.23 -4.15
CA ARG A 66 -3.06 -19.29 -5.13
C ARG A 66 -1.54 -19.21 -4.98
N ALA A 67 -0.83 -19.81 -5.94
CA ALA A 67 0.64 -19.85 -5.91
C ALA A 67 1.31 -18.50 -6.19
N HIS A 68 0.76 -17.68 -7.10
CA HIS A 68 1.39 -16.44 -7.55
C HIS A 68 0.80 -15.18 -6.88
N LEU A 69 1.59 -14.12 -6.89
CA LEU A 69 1.25 -12.76 -6.51
C LEU A 69 1.68 -11.82 -7.64
N LEU A 70 0.74 -10.97 -8.11
CA LEU A 70 1.10 -9.80 -8.89
C LEU A 70 1.71 -8.76 -7.95
N VAL A 71 2.94 -8.34 -8.24
CA VAL A 71 3.67 -7.37 -7.40
C VAL A 71 3.71 -6.04 -8.13
N SER A 72 3.02 -5.02 -7.62
CA SER A 72 3.07 -3.70 -8.23
C SER A 72 4.46 -3.05 -8.12
N ASN A 73 4.98 -2.59 -9.25
CA ASN A 73 6.17 -1.76 -9.38
C ASN A 73 5.87 -0.26 -9.23
N VAL A 74 4.62 0.13 -8.97
CA VAL A 74 4.20 1.55 -8.87
C VAL A 74 3.46 1.88 -7.58
N LEU A 75 3.32 0.94 -6.64
CA LEU A 75 2.66 1.19 -5.35
C LEU A 75 3.58 1.48 -4.18
N GLY A 76 4.85 1.04 -4.25
CA GLY A 76 5.74 1.07 -3.09
C GLY A 76 5.39 0.05 -2.00
N LYS A 77 4.39 -0.85 -2.18
CA LYS A 77 3.98 -1.80 -1.13
C LYS A 77 5.02 -2.88 -0.82
N HIS A 78 5.57 -3.51 -1.86
CA HIS A 78 6.53 -4.62 -1.70
C HIS A 78 7.91 -4.33 -2.31
N VAL A 79 7.96 -3.41 -3.28
CA VAL A 79 9.18 -2.98 -3.96
C VAL A 79 9.32 -1.48 -3.70
N PRO A 80 10.41 -1.02 -3.05
CA PRO A 80 10.66 0.40 -2.86
C PRO A 80 10.74 1.15 -4.19
N GLN A 81 9.98 2.24 -4.32
CA GLN A 81 9.83 2.99 -5.57
C GLN A 81 10.07 4.48 -5.38
N ARG A 82 10.37 5.19 -6.47
CA ARG A 82 10.49 6.66 -6.40
C ARG A 82 9.14 7.25 -5.95
N PRO A 83 9.11 8.17 -4.97
CA PRO A 83 7.86 8.77 -4.49
C PRO A 83 7.00 9.36 -5.61
N ALA A 84 7.61 10.09 -6.55
CA ALA A 84 6.93 10.67 -7.71
C ALA A 84 6.30 9.61 -8.64
N THR A 85 6.90 8.41 -8.76
CA THR A 85 6.31 7.30 -9.52
C THR A 85 5.04 6.79 -8.85
N VAL A 86 5.09 6.62 -7.52
CA VAL A 86 3.96 6.10 -6.74
C VAL A 86 2.80 7.09 -6.70
N HIS A 87 3.06 8.34 -6.30
CA HIS A 87 2.04 9.39 -6.27
C HIS A 87 1.51 9.67 -7.67
N GLY A 88 2.40 9.80 -8.66
CA GLY A 88 2.06 10.09 -10.04
C GLY A 88 1.16 9.03 -10.69
N ALA A 89 1.33 7.75 -10.35
CA ALA A 89 0.47 6.67 -10.87
C ALA A 89 -1.00 6.87 -10.45
N GLY A 90 -1.25 7.15 -9.17
CA GLY A 90 -2.59 7.44 -8.68
C GLY A 90 -3.14 8.77 -9.20
N VAL A 91 -2.33 9.82 -9.27
CA VAL A 91 -2.75 11.12 -9.82
C VAL A 91 -3.21 11.00 -11.27
N ARG A 92 -2.50 10.23 -12.10
CA ARG A 92 -2.91 9.97 -13.50
C ARG A 92 -4.26 9.25 -13.58
N LEU A 93 -4.50 8.26 -12.72
CA LEU A 93 -5.81 7.60 -12.62
C LEU A 93 -6.90 8.61 -12.19
N GLY A 94 -6.65 9.44 -11.20
CA GLY A 94 -7.57 10.49 -10.75
C GLY A 94 -7.94 11.49 -11.85
N ARG A 95 -6.97 11.88 -12.68
CA ARG A 95 -7.22 12.74 -13.85
C ARG A 95 -8.11 12.06 -14.89
N ARG A 96 -7.89 10.76 -15.16
CA ARG A 96 -8.77 9.98 -16.06
C ARG A 96 -10.19 9.84 -15.51
N VAL A 97 -10.35 9.71 -14.19
CA VAL A 97 -11.67 9.75 -13.54
C VAL A 97 -12.31 11.13 -13.72
N ARG A 98 -11.54 12.22 -13.56
CA ARG A 98 -12.05 13.57 -13.78
C ARG A 98 -12.51 13.80 -15.21
N GLU A 99 -11.74 13.33 -16.19
CA GLU A 99 -12.09 13.36 -17.62
C GLU A 99 -13.37 12.59 -17.90
N LEU A 100 -13.54 11.40 -17.30
CA LEU A 100 -14.74 10.58 -17.45
C LEU A 100 -15.99 11.26 -16.87
N LEU A 101 -15.88 11.86 -15.68
CA LEU A 101 -17.00 12.45 -14.97
C LEU A 101 -17.36 13.85 -15.50
N GLY A 102 -16.36 14.62 -15.92
CA GLY A 102 -16.47 16.08 -16.10
C GLY A 102 -16.46 16.83 -14.77
N ASP A 103 -16.09 18.11 -14.81
CA ASP A 103 -15.81 18.92 -13.61
C ASP A 103 -17.00 19.07 -12.66
N GLU A 104 -18.21 19.30 -13.20
CA GLU A 104 -19.42 19.48 -12.40
C GLU A 104 -19.77 18.20 -11.60
N VAL A 105 -19.65 17.04 -12.25
CA VAL A 105 -19.94 15.75 -11.64
C VAL A 105 -18.80 15.31 -10.71
N ALA A 106 -17.55 15.63 -11.04
CA ALA A 106 -16.41 15.36 -10.18
C ALA A 106 -16.48 16.14 -8.85
N ALA A 107 -17.01 17.37 -8.86
CA ALA A 107 -17.16 18.21 -7.67
C ALA A 107 -18.09 17.62 -6.59
N ARG A 108 -18.97 16.69 -6.98
CA ARG A 108 -19.87 15.94 -6.08
C ARG A 108 -19.41 14.51 -5.82
N ALA A 109 -18.26 14.10 -6.33
CA ALA A 109 -17.76 12.74 -6.16
C ALA A 109 -17.15 12.53 -4.77
N VAL A 110 -17.11 11.28 -4.31
CA VAL A 110 -16.32 10.84 -3.15
C VAL A 110 -15.37 9.75 -3.61
N VAL A 111 -14.12 9.80 -3.16
CA VAL A 111 -13.16 8.72 -3.41
C VAL A 111 -13.06 7.84 -2.15
N LEU A 112 -13.20 6.53 -2.33
CA LEU A 112 -13.12 5.52 -1.28
C LEU A 112 -12.03 4.49 -1.64
N GLY A 113 -10.92 4.49 -0.89
CA GLY A 113 -9.83 3.52 -1.07
C GLY A 113 -9.98 2.28 -0.19
N TYR A 114 -9.58 1.12 -0.69
CA TYR A 114 -9.62 -0.13 0.06
C TYR A 114 -8.35 -0.30 0.90
N ALA A 115 -8.54 -0.66 2.18
CA ALA A 115 -7.41 -1.00 3.04
C ALA A 115 -6.92 -2.42 2.71
N GLU A 116 -5.63 -2.67 2.72
CA GLU A 116 -4.57 -1.72 3.10
C GLU A 116 -3.91 -1.09 1.89
N THR A 117 -3.71 -1.86 0.83
CA THR A 117 -2.82 -1.49 -0.27
C THR A 117 -3.28 -0.25 -1.04
N ALA A 118 -4.59 -0.03 -1.13
CA ALA A 118 -5.14 1.10 -1.86
C ALA A 118 -5.38 2.34 -0.98
N THR A 119 -4.98 2.37 0.31
CA THR A 119 -5.15 3.59 1.14
C THR A 119 -4.32 4.77 0.61
N GLY A 120 -3.09 4.51 0.16
CA GLY A 120 -2.23 5.54 -0.45
C GLY A 120 -2.58 5.82 -1.92
N LEU A 121 -2.95 4.78 -2.66
CA LEU A 121 -3.39 4.91 -4.05
C LEU A 121 -4.67 5.76 -4.15
N GLY A 122 -5.66 5.49 -3.31
CA GLY A 122 -6.92 6.21 -3.29
C GLY A 122 -6.76 7.70 -2.95
N HIS A 123 -5.86 8.04 -2.02
CA HIS A 123 -5.49 9.44 -1.80
C HIS A 123 -4.89 10.08 -3.06
N SER A 124 -3.98 9.39 -3.73
CA SER A 124 -3.35 9.90 -4.96
C SER A 124 -4.36 10.05 -6.10
N VAL A 125 -5.37 9.17 -6.18
CA VAL A 125 -6.52 9.30 -7.08
C VAL A 125 -7.37 10.54 -6.72
N ALA A 126 -7.65 10.75 -5.44
CA ALA A 126 -8.35 11.95 -4.98
C ALA A 126 -7.54 13.22 -5.30
N ASP A 127 -6.21 13.17 -5.22
CA ASP A 127 -5.34 14.28 -5.61
C ASP A 127 -5.44 14.60 -7.11
N GLY A 128 -5.54 13.58 -7.97
CA GLY A 128 -5.74 13.75 -9.41
C GLY A 128 -7.13 14.27 -9.77
N LEU A 129 -8.15 13.85 -9.01
CA LEU A 129 -9.52 14.36 -9.13
C LEU A 129 -9.63 15.81 -8.59
N ALA A 130 -8.77 16.16 -7.64
CA ALA A 130 -8.52 17.47 -7.02
C ALA A 130 -9.64 18.02 -6.12
N VAL A 131 -10.91 17.79 -6.48
CA VAL A 131 -12.07 18.41 -5.81
C VAL A 131 -12.80 17.47 -4.85
N ALA A 132 -12.58 16.17 -4.96
CA ALA A 132 -13.30 15.17 -4.18
C ALA A 132 -12.65 14.94 -2.80
N PRO A 133 -13.44 14.81 -1.73
CA PRO A 133 -12.93 14.30 -0.46
C PRO A 133 -12.62 12.80 -0.56
N TYR A 134 -11.70 12.36 0.28
CA TYR A 134 -11.23 10.98 0.34
C TYR A 134 -11.58 10.31 1.67
N LEU A 135 -12.01 9.06 1.60
CA LEU A 135 -12.16 8.13 2.72
C LEU A 135 -11.41 6.84 2.38
N HIS A 136 -10.92 6.11 3.36
CA HIS A 136 -10.54 4.72 3.12
C HIS A 136 -11.17 3.81 4.17
N SER A 137 -11.43 2.57 3.76
CA SER A 137 -11.74 1.52 4.73
C SER A 137 -10.55 1.26 5.64
N THR A 138 -10.79 0.65 6.79
CA THR A 138 -9.74 0.24 7.72
C THR A 138 -10.11 -1.08 8.35
N ARG A 139 -9.10 -1.86 8.76
CA ARG A 139 -9.29 -3.07 9.57
C ARG A 139 -9.12 -2.80 11.06
N ARG A 140 -8.83 -1.56 11.44
CA ARG A 140 -8.59 -1.15 12.82
C ARG A 140 -9.84 -0.49 13.39
N PRO A 141 -10.52 -1.10 14.37
CA PRO A 141 -11.55 -0.39 15.11
C PRO A 141 -10.92 0.78 15.86
N VAL A 142 -11.60 1.92 15.89
CA VAL A 142 -11.16 3.10 16.64
C VAL A 142 -12.14 3.35 17.77
N PRO A 143 -11.74 3.21 19.05
CA PRO A 143 -12.63 3.43 20.19
C PRO A 143 -13.31 4.80 20.12
N GLY A 144 -14.64 4.82 20.28
CA GLY A 144 -15.45 6.02 20.26
C GLY A 144 -15.87 6.53 18.87
N VAL A 145 -15.45 5.88 17.78
CA VAL A 145 -15.87 6.23 16.42
C VAL A 145 -16.87 5.19 15.91
N ALA A 146 -18.06 5.65 15.51
CA ALA A 146 -19.12 4.78 15.02
C ALA A 146 -18.81 4.23 13.62
N THR A 147 -19.07 2.94 13.40
CA THR A 147 -18.99 2.33 12.08
C THR A 147 -20.23 2.68 11.26
N VAL A 148 -20.03 3.35 10.13
CA VAL A 148 -21.11 3.84 9.25
C VAL A 148 -21.44 2.84 8.15
N GLY A 149 -20.48 2.00 7.80
CA GLY A 149 -20.63 0.92 6.84
C GLY A 149 -19.44 -0.03 6.92
N GLY A 150 -19.51 -1.10 6.14
CA GLY A 150 -18.44 -2.07 6.02
C GLY A 150 -18.77 -3.15 5.02
N PHE A 151 -17.77 -3.93 4.65
CA PHE A 151 -17.89 -5.04 3.71
C PHE A 151 -16.88 -6.14 4.06
N GLU A 152 -17.16 -7.36 3.62
CA GLU A 152 -16.31 -8.53 3.84
C GLU A 152 -15.54 -8.89 2.57
N GLU A 153 -14.26 -9.25 2.71
CA GLU A 153 -13.48 -9.86 1.63
C GLU A 153 -13.59 -11.40 1.71
N GLU A 154 -14.20 -12.04 0.71
CA GLU A 154 -14.49 -13.49 0.68
C GLU A 154 -13.24 -14.41 0.69
N HIS A 155 -12.03 -13.85 0.68
CA HIS A 155 -10.76 -14.59 0.61
C HIS A 155 -9.89 -14.52 1.87
N SER A 156 -10.43 -14.03 2.98
CA SER A 156 -9.72 -14.02 4.26
C SER A 156 -10.67 -14.45 5.38
N HIS A 157 -10.25 -15.40 6.21
CA HIS A 157 -11.13 -16.02 7.22
C HIS A 157 -11.51 -15.09 8.39
N ALA A 158 -11.13 -13.79 8.41
CA ALA A 158 -11.40 -12.94 9.59
C ALA A 158 -11.33 -11.40 9.39
N THR A 159 -11.47 -10.81 8.20
CA THR A 159 -11.26 -9.34 8.09
C THR A 159 -12.40 -8.55 7.44
N SER A 160 -13.26 -8.02 8.31
CA SER A 160 -14.22 -6.96 8.00
C SER A 160 -13.52 -5.64 7.68
N HIS A 161 -13.96 -4.97 6.62
CA HIS A 161 -13.55 -3.60 6.31
C HIS A 161 -14.52 -2.63 6.97
N LEU A 162 -14.00 -1.73 7.79
CA LEU A 162 -14.77 -0.72 8.52
C LEU A 162 -14.70 0.62 7.80
N LEU A 163 -15.82 1.34 7.73
CA LEU A 163 -15.88 2.75 7.34
C LEU A 163 -16.16 3.59 8.57
N LEU A 164 -15.18 4.41 8.96
CA LEU A 164 -15.17 5.19 10.21
C LEU A 164 -15.06 6.71 9.96
N PRO A 165 -15.86 7.32 9.06
CA PRO A 165 -15.75 8.77 8.83
C PRO A 165 -16.07 9.55 10.13
N GLU A 166 -15.40 10.70 10.33
CA GLU A 166 -15.69 11.61 11.44
C GLU A 166 -17.14 12.10 11.39
N ASP A 167 -17.60 12.48 10.21
CA ASP A 167 -18.99 12.78 9.95
C ASP A 167 -19.73 11.50 9.50
N PRO A 168 -20.71 10.98 10.26
CA PRO A 168 -21.53 9.85 9.83
C PRO A 168 -22.27 10.12 8.52
N GLY A 169 -22.52 11.40 8.23
CA GLY A 169 -23.09 11.89 6.99
C GLY A 169 -22.11 11.94 5.82
N PHE A 170 -20.81 11.66 5.98
CA PHE A 170 -19.79 11.84 4.92
C PHE A 170 -20.18 11.23 3.56
N LEU A 171 -20.69 10.00 3.57
CA LEU A 171 -21.15 9.30 2.37
C LEU A 171 -22.56 9.72 1.90
N ALA A 172 -23.33 10.47 2.70
CA ALA A 172 -24.63 11.00 2.31
C ALA A 172 -24.57 12.49 1.92
N ALA A 173 -23.62 13.24 2.48
CA ALA A 173 -23.48 14.69 2.38
C ALA A 173 -23.11 15.15 0.97
N THR A 174 -22.49 14.30 0.18
CA THR A 174 -22.21 14.53 -1.25
C THR A 174 -23.41 14.26 -2.16
N GLY A 175 -24.58 13.96 -1.58
CA GLY A 175 -25.81 13.65 -2.31
C GLY A 175 -25.66 12.40 -3.17
N GLN A 176 -26.32 12.40 -4.33
CA GLN A 176 -26.28 11.32 -5.33
C GLN A 176 -25.08 11.44 -6.28
N GLY A 177 -24.00 12.13 -5.91
CA GLY A 177 -22.78 12.21 -6.74
C GLY A 177 -22.11 10.84 -6.94
N PRO A 178 -21.13 10.70 -7.85
CA PRO A 178 -20.50 9.40 -8.07
C PRO A 178 -19.68 8.92 -6.86
N LEU A 179 -19.65 7.62 -6.63
CA LEU A 179 -18.71 7.00 -5.70
C LEU A 179 -17.56 6.34 -6.48
N VAL A 180 -16.35 6.84 -6.25
CA VAL A 180 -15.12 6.34 -6.87
C VAL A 180 -14.49 5.33 -5.92
N LEU A 181 -14.48 4.06 -6.27
CA LEU A 181 -13.93 2.96 -5.48
C LEU A 181 -12.53 2.63 -6.00
N VAL A 182 -11.52 2.65 -5.13
CA VAL A 182 -10.12 2.47 -5.53
C VAL A 182 -9.54 1.21 -4.88
N ASP A 183 -9.03 0.32 -5.72
CA ASP A 183 -8.28 -0.87 -5.34
C ASP A 183 -6.95 -0.93 -6.12
N ASP A 184 -6.03 -1.84 -5.77
CA ASP A 184 -4.78 -2.00 -6.53
C ASP A 184 -4.95 -2.85 -7.80
N GLU A 185 -5.65 -3.97 -7.69
CA GLU A 185 -5.85 -4.95 -8.76
C GLU A 185 -7.33 -5.34 -8.87
N PHE A 186 -7.86 -5.33 -10.11
CA PHE A 186 -9.20 -5.85 -10.38
C PHE A 186 -9.12 -7.23 -11.02
N SER A 187 -9.44 -8.29 -10.28
CA SER A 187 -9.34 -9.69 -10.74
C SER A 187 -10.69 -10.28 -11.15
N THR A 188 -11.43 -10.97 -10.29
CA THR A 188 -12.81 -11.43 -10.60
C THR A 188 -13.82 -10.30 -10.41
N GLY A 189 -13.47 -9.32 -9.58
CA GLY A 189 -14.31 -8.20 -9.19
C GLY A 189 -15.42 -8.51 -8.18
N ARG A 190 -15.50 -9.73 -7.65
CA ARG A 190 -16.46 -10.09 -6.59
C ARG A 190 -16.42 -9.13 -5.39
N THR A 191 -15.24 -8.76 -4.93
CA THR A 191 -15.06 -7.81 -3.82
C THR A 191 -15.76 -6.48 -4.11
N VAL A 192 -15.51 -5.88 -5.28
CA VAL A 192 -16.12 -4.60 -5.67
C VAL A 192 -17.64 -4.74 -5.81
N LEU A 193 -18.15 -5.82 -6.40
CA LEU A 193 -19.60 -6.06 -6.51
C LEU A 193 -20.26 -6.13 -5.12
N ASN A 194 -19.67 -6.89 -4.20
CA ASN A 194 -20.16 -7.01 -2.83
C ASN A 194 -20.11 -5.67 -2.09
N THR A 195 -19.04 -4.90 -2.28
CA THR A 195 -18.90 -3.55 -1.70
C THR A 195 -19.93 -2.59 -2.27
N ILE A 196 -20.13 -2.55 -3.59
CA ILE A 196 -21.16 -1.71 -4.23
C ILE A 196 -22.53 -2.11 -3.69
N ALA A 197 -22.86 -3.41 -3.65
CA ALA A 197 -24.15 -3.86 -3.12
C ALA A 197 -24.36 -3.45 -1.65
N ALA A 198 -23.33 -3.59 -0.80
CA ALA A 198 -23.40 -3.20 0.60
C ALA A 198 -23.58 -1.69 0.78
N LEU A 199 -22.83 -0.89 0.02
CA LEU A 199 -22.91 0.58 0.09
C LEU A 199 -24.20 1.09 -0.53
N HIS A 200 -24.63 0.56 -1.69
CA HIS A 200 -25.83 1.00 -2.39
C HIS A 200 -27.10 0.81 -1.56
N ARG A 201 -27.18 -0.26 -0.73
CA ARG A 201 -28.31 -0.47 0.20
C ARG A 201 -28.50 0.66 1.22
N ARG A 202 -27.41 1.35 1.59
CA ARG A 202 -27.44 2.40 2.64
C ARG A 202 -27.25 3.81 2.08
N PHE A 203 -26.45 3.92 1.04
CA PHE A 203 -26.05 5.14 0.34
C PHE A 203 -26.17 4.88 -1.18
N PRO A 204 -27.40 4.76 -1.71
CA PRO A 204 -27.59 4.51 -3.14
C PRO A 204 -26.94 5.62 -3.95
N ARG A 205 -26.31 5.24 -5.06
CA ARG A 205 -25.72 6.13 -6.05
C ARG A 205 -26.17 5.70 -7.44
N ASP A 206 -26.40 6.68 -8.30
CA ASP A 206 -26.69 6.44 -9.72
C ASP A 206 -25.42 6.08 -10.52
N HIS A 207 -24.24 6.37 -9.97
CA HIS A 207 -22.96 6.21 -10.65
C HIS A 207 -21.84 5.75 -9.71
N TYR A 208 -21.17 4.67 -10.10
CA TYR A 208 -19.93 4.17 -9.50
C TYR A 208 -18.79 4.20 -10.51
N VAL A 209 -17.60 4.56 -10.07
CA VAL A 209 -16.37 4.44 -10.87
C VAL A 209 -15.39 3.56 -10.11
N VAL A 210 -15.02 2.43 -10.69
CA VAL A 210 -14.05 1.49 -10.11
C VAL A 210 -12.69 1.80 -10.69
N VAL A 211 -11.70 2.03 -9.83
CA VAL A 211 -10.34 2.40 -10.21
C VAL A 211 -9.38 1.33 -9.74
N ALA A 212 -8.50 0.89 -10.63
CA ALA A 212 -7.42 -0.04 -10.32
C ALA A 212 -6.14 0.33 -11.06
N LEU A 213 -4.98 -0.16 -10.60
CA LEU A 213 -3.78 -0.07 -11.42
C LEU A 213 -3.89 -1.01 -12.61
N VAL A 214 -4.38 -2.22 -12.38
CA VAL A 214 -4.53 -3.23 -13.43
C VAL A 214 -5.90 -3.89 -13.39
N ASP A 215 -6.50 -4.08 -14.57
CA ASP A 215 -7.73 -4.85 -14.76
C ASP A 215 -7.40 -6.20 -15.41
N MET A 216 -7.51 -7.27 -14.62
CA MET A 216 -7.22 -8.66 -14.96
C MET A 216 -8.49 -9.49 -15.17
N ARG A 217 -9.67 -8.84 -15.26
CA ARG A 217 -10.95 -9.54 -15.47
C ARG A 217 -11.02 -10.26 -16.80
N SER A 218 -11.56 -11.47 -16.75
CA SER A 218 -11.99 -12.20 -17.94
C SER A 218 -13.19 -11.52 -18.62
N PRO A 219 -13.51 -11.86 -19.87
CA PRO A 219 -14.75 -11.39 -20.51
C PRO A 219 -16.02 -11.74 -19.72
N GLU A 220 -16.04 -12.91 -19.06
CA GLU A 220 -17.17 -13.32 -18.22
C GLU A 220 -17.30 -12.43 -16.97
N ASP A 221 -16.19 -12.09 -16.32
CA ASP A 221 -16.19 -11.19 -15.16
C ASP A 221 -16.63 -9.77 -15.54
N ARG A 222 -16.31 -9.31 -16.76
CA ARG A 222 -16.78 -8.03 -17.30
C ARG A 222 -18.29 -8.06 -17.54
N ALA A 223 -18.80 -9.10 -18.22
CA ALA A 223 -20.24 -9.26 -18.44
C ALA A 223 -21.03 -9.36 -17.12
N ARG A 224 -20.45 -9.99 -16.08
CA ARG A 224 -21.04 -10.05 -14.74
C ARG A 224 -21.14 -8.67 -14.09
N LEU A 225 -20.16 -7.79 -14.28
CA LEU A 225 -20.24 -6.41 -13.79
C LEU A 225 -21.35 -5.64 -14.50
N ASP A 226 -21.47 -5.80 -15.83
CA ASP A 226 -22.50 -5.12 -16.62
C ASP A 226 -23.91 -5.57 -16.21
N ALA A 227 -24.12 -6.88 -16.04
CA ALA A 227 -25.39 -7.43 -15.55
C ALA A 227 -25.72 -6.92 -14.13
N PHE A 228 -24.74 -6.92 -13.23
CA PHE A 228 -24.91 -6.38 -11.88
C PHE A 228 -25.29 -4.90 -11.87
N ALA A 229 -24.65 -4.08 -12.71
CA ALA A 229 -24.94 -2.66 -12.85
C ALA A 229 -26.38 -2.44 -13.33
N ALA A 230 -26.83 -3.23 -14.32
CA ALA A 230 -28.20 -3.21 -14.82
C ALA A 230 -29.22 -3.60 -13.75
N ASP A 231 -28.97 -4.67 -12.99
CA ASP A 231 -29.84 -5.13 -11.91
C ASP A 231 -29.95 -4.12 -10.77
N LEU A 232 -28.87 -3.38 -10.49
CA LEU A 232 -28.83 -2.33 -9.49
C LEU A 232 -29.55 -1.05 -9.95
N GLY A 233 -29.75 -0.87 -11.26
CA GLY A 233 -30.24 0.38 -11.84
C GLY A 233 -29.23 1.52 -11.75
N ALA A 234 -27.93 1.21 -11.70
CA ALA A 234 -26.84 2.18 -11.57
C ALA A 234 -25.80 2.02 -12.69
N ARG A 235 -25.12 3.11 -13.05
CA ARG A 235 -23.99 3.08 -13.97
C ARG A 235 -22.72 2.66 -13.21
N VAL A 236 -21.93 1.74 -13.78
CA VAL A 236 -20.60 1.39 -13.24
C VAL A 236 -19.56 1.48 -14.35
N ASP A 237 -18.61 2.41 -14.24
CA ASP A 237 -17.44 2.50 -15.14
C ASP A 237 -16.18 1.95 -14.47
N VAL A 238 -15.22 1.52 -15.30
CA VAL A 238 -13.91 1.06 -14.83
C VAL A 238 -12.80 1.89 -15.45
N VAL A 239 -11.89 2.39 -14.61
CA VAL A 239 -10.68 3.11 -15.01
C VAL A 239 -9.46 2.35 -14.49
N ALA A 240 -8.72 1.71 -15.39
CA ALA A 240 -7.49 1.00 -15.05
C ALA A 240 -6.28 1.57 -15.80
N ALA A 241 -5.09 1.54 -15.18
CA ALA A 241 -3.87 2.01 -15.84
C ALA A 241 -3.53 1.10 -17.02
N ALA A 242 -3.59 -0.21 -16.82
CA ALA A 242 -3.48 -1.22 -17.87
C ALA A 242 -4.52 -2.33 -17.69
N ALA A 243 -4.72 -3.14 -18.73
CA ALA A 243 -5.61 -4.31 -18.68
C ALA A 243 -4.91 -5.53 -19.30
N GLY A 244 -5.23 -6.72 -18.77
CA GLY A 244 -4.62 -7.96 -19.22
C GLY A 244 -5.30 -9.21 -18.72
N ALA A 245 -4.58 -10.33 -18.85
CA ALA A 245 -4.96 -11.63 -18.34
C ALA A 245 -3.74 -12.38 -17.80
N VAL A 246 -3.98 -13.17 -16.76
CA VAL A 246 -3.01 -14.12 -16.21
C VAL A 246 -3.42 -15.53 -16.64
N HIS A 247 -2.53 -16.22 -17.35
CA HIS A 247 -2.72 -17.62 -17.72
C HIS A 247 -1.86 -18.51 -16.82
N LEU A 248 -2.52 -19.47 -16.18
CA LEU A 248 -1.91 -20.40 -15.24
C LEU A 248 -1.94 -21.81 -15.82
N PRO A 249 -0.83 -22.57 -15.77
CA PRO A 249 -0.86 -24.01 -16.02
C PRO A 249 -1.67 -24.78 -14.97
N ASP A 250 -2.20 -25.95 -15.33
CA ASP A 250 -3.05 -26.77 -14.45
C ASP A 250 -2.33 -27.20 -13.16
N ASP A 251 -1.01 -27.39 -13.23
CA ASP A 251 -0.15 -27.84 -12.13
C ASP A 251 0.53 -26.68 -11.36
N VAL A 252 0.12 -25.43 -11.60
CA VAL A 252 0.77 -24.24 -11.01
C VAL A 252 0.80 -24.25 -9.47
N LEU A 253 -0.24 -24.82 -8.85
CA LEU A 253 -0.37 -24.85 -7.38
C LEU A 253 0.60 -25.86 -6.77
N GLU A 254 0.73 -27.04 -7.39
CA GLU A 254 1.67 -28.09 -6.98
C GLU A 254 3.11 -27.58 -7.10
N ARG A 255 3.50 -27.10 -8.30
CA ARG A 255 4.83 -26.54 -8.55
C ARG A 255 5.15 -25.36 -7.61
N GLY A 256 4.18 -24.49 -7.36
CA GLY A 256 4.34 -23.37 -6.45
C GLY A 256 4.62 -23.80 -5.01
N ALA A 257 3.88 -24.79 -4.51
CA ALA A 257 4.07 -25.34 -3.17
C ALA A 257 5.44 -26.02 -3.01
N GLU A 258 5.87 -26.81 -3.99
CA GLU A 258 7.19 -27.45 -4.01
C GLU A 258 8.33 -26.41 -3.96
N LEU A 259 8.24 -25.34 -4.77
CA LEU A 259 9.24 -24.27 -4.78
C LEU A 259 9.34 -23.52 -3.45
N VAL A 260 8.19 -23.24 -2.82
CA VAL A 260 8.15 -22.61 -1.49
C VAL A 260 8.81 -23.51 -0.46
N ALA A 261 8.46 -24.80 -0.42
CA ALA A 261 9.01 -25.76 0.55
C ALA A 261 10.53 -25.93 0.39
N ALA A 262 11.03 -25.99 -0.84
CA ALA A 262 12.46 -26.08 -1.12
C ALA A 262 13.23 -24.85 -0.62
N HIS A 263 12.68 -23.64 -0.80
CA HIS A 263 13.33 -22.40 -0.35
C HIS A 263 13.28 -22.21 1.16
N ASP A 264 12.17 -22.59 1.80
CA ASP A 264 12.04 -22.51 3.26
C ASP A 264 13.03 -23.48 3.93
N SER A 265 13.16 -24.72 3.41
CA SER A 265 14.16 -25.68 3.90
C SER A 265 15.60 -25.14 3.78
N ALA A 266 15.95 -24.56 2.63
CA ALA A 266 17.27 -23.96 2.42
C ALA A 266 17.52 -22.69 3.26
N ALA A 267 16.47 -21.97 3.66
CA ALA A 267 16.58 -20.83 4.55
C ALA A 267 16.83 -21.27 6.00
N ASP A 268 16.16 -22.34 6.44
CA ASP A 268 16.34 -22.92 7.76
C ASP A 268 17.73 -23.55 7.92
N ASP A 269 18.23 -24.25 6.90
CA ASP A 269 19.60 -24.77 6.88
C ASP A 269 20.65 -23.66 7.02
N ARG A 270 20.45 -22.53 6.33
CA ARG A 270 21.35 -21.35 6.44
C ARG A 270 21.29 -20.72 7.83
N LYS A 271 20.10 -20.62 8.43
CA LYS A 271 19.95 -20.13 9.82
C LYS A 271 20.60 -21.08 10.82
N ALA A 272 20.43 -22.39 10.66
CA ALA A 272 21.03 -23.41 11.51
C ALA A 272 22.56 -23.43 11.38
N ALA A 273 23.11 -23.30 10.16
CA ALA A 273 24.54 -23.20 9.91
C ALA A 273 25.15 -21.91 10.49
N ALA A 274 24.40 -20.81 10.53
CA ALA A 274 24.80 -19.57 11.18
C ALA A 274 24.69 -19.62 12.73
N ALA A 275 24.00 -20.61 13.29
CA ALA A 275 23.65 -20.71 14.72
C ALA A 275 24.56 -21.62 15.58
N ILE A 276 25.73 -22.05 15.10
CA ILE A 276 26.68 -22.92 15.86
C ILE A 276 28.06 -22.24 16.02
N PRO A 277 28.60 -22.04 17.24
CA PRO A 277 28.04 -21.27 18.35
C PRO A 277 28.96 -20.09 18.76
N TYR A 278 28.40 -18.89 18.93
CA TYR A 278 29.05 -17.84 19.73
C TYR A 278 28.74 -18.06 21.21
N ALA A 279 29.42 -19.02 21.82
CA ALA A 279 29.43 -19.22 23.27
C ALA A 279 30.31 -18.15 23.94
N ALA A 280 29.87 -16.88 23.93
CA ALA A 280 30.44 -15.80 24.76
C ALA A 280 29.55 -14.55 24.79
N ALA A 281 28.26 -14.66 25.15
CA ALA A 281 27.46 -13.48 25.51
C ALA A 281 26.32 -13.75 26.51
N ALA A 282 26.13 -14.99 26.98
CA ALA A 282 25.17 -15.32 28.01
C ALA A 282 25.81 -15.25 29.42
N ASN A 283 26.25 -14.07 29.84
CA ASN A 283 26.46 -13.79 31.27
C ASN A 283 26.54 -12.28 31.56
N ARG A 284 25.39 -11.59 31.52
CA ARG A 284 25.21 -10.39 32.34
C ARG A 284 23.92 -10.56 33.13
N LYS A 285 24.11 -10.82 34.43
CA LYS A 285 23.06 -10.86 35.45
C LYS A 285 22.11 -9.68 35.29
N ALA A 286 20.82 -9.99 35.34
CA ALA A 286 19.76 -9.05 35.62
C ALA A 286 20.10 -8.26 36.88
N VAL A 287 20.22 -6.94 36.74
CA VAL A 287 20.03 -6.00 37.83
C VAL A 287 18.63 -5.42 37.60
N THR A 288 17.72 -5.80 38.48
CA THR A 288 16.41 -5.19 38.62
C THR A 288 16.62 -3.76 39.15
N ASP A 289 16.35 -2.76 38.32
CA ASP A 289 16.10 -1.39 38.78
C ASP A 289 14.74 -0.96 38.23
N ASP A 290 13.76 -0.90 39.13
CA ASP A 290 12.43 -0.37 38.92
C ASP A 290 12.52 1.12 38.62
N ARG A 291 12.60 1.50 37.33
CA ARG A 291 12.34 2.88 36.90
C ARG A 291 11.44 2.91 35.68
N LYS A 292 10.21 3.37 35.92
CA LYS A 292 9.27 3.85 34.92
C LYS A 292 9.87 5.08 34.23
N ASP A 293 10.36 4.93 33.01
CA ASP A 293 10.43 6.01 32.04
C ASP A 293 10.29 5.43 30.61
N ALA A 294 9.12 5.64 30.02
CA ALA A 294 8.77 5.22 28.68
C ALA A 294 9.28 6.24 27.64
N THR A 295 10.59 6.32 27.47
CA THR A 295 11.22 7.14 26.40
C THR A 295 12.48 6.51 25.77
N ALA A 296 12.84 5.28 26.12
CA ALA A 296 13.99 4.61 25.53
C ALA A 296 13.69 4.16 24.09
N THR A 297 14.19 4.93 23.11
CA THR A 297 14.27 4.49 21.71
C THR A 297 15.20 3.29 21.59
N ALA A 298 14.88 2.34 20.70
CA ALA A 298 15.78 1.25 20.36
C ALA A 298 17.19 1.77 20.00
N PRO A 299 18.28 1.04 20.32
CA PRO A 299 19.63 1.54 20.10
C PRO A 299 19.84 1.92 18.62
N GLY A 300 20.02 3.22 18.36
CA GLY A 300 20.45 3.75 17.06
C GLY A 300 19.41 4.55 16.26
N ALA A 301 18.13 4.60 16.65
CA ALA A 301 17.13 5.42 15.95
C ALA A 301 17.10 6.88 16.48
N VAL A 302 17.20 7.87 15.59
CA VAL A 302 17.03 9.29 15.93
C VAL A 302 15.57 9.68 15.74
N ARG A 303 14.89 10.07 16.82
CA ARG A 303 13.51 10.56 16.74
C ARG A 303 13.47 12.01 16.24
N VAL A 304 12.59 12.30 15.30
CA VAL A 304 12.37 13.64 14.74
C VAL A 304 10.91 14.04 14.92
N ASP A 305 10.69 15.21 15.49
CA ASP A 305 9.40 15.89 15.40
C ASP A 305 9.29 16.59 14.03
N LEU A 306 8.29 16.20 13.25
CA LEU A 306 8.04 16.77 11.93
C LEU A 306 7.44 18.18 12.01
N GLY A 307 6.90 18.58 13.17
CA GLY A 307 6.06 19.77 13.29
C GLY A 307 4.73 19.59 12.57
N TRP A 308 4.10 18.42 12.76
CA TRP A 308 2.84 18.07 12.10
C TRP A 308 1.75 19.10 12.42
N PRO A 309 1.05 19.69 11.42
CA PRO A 309 0.06 20.72 11.67
C PRO A 309 -1.06 20.24 12.60
N ALA A 310 -1.38 21.04 13.62
CA ALA A 310 -2.42 20.72 14.59
C ALA A 310 -3.78 20.49 13.90
N GLY A 311 -4.44 19.38 14.22
CA GLY A 311 -5.75 19.01 13.65
C GLY A 311 -5.73 18.67 12.15
N LEU A 312 -4.56 18.44 11.54
CA LEU A 312 -4.48 17.84 10.21
C LEU A 312 -4.54 16.30 10.35
N PRO A 313 -5.48 15.61 9.66
CA PRO A 313 -5.53 14.16 9.70
C PRO A 313 -4.27 13.51 9.11
N ASP A 314 -3.82 12.40 9.70
CA ASP A 314 -2.70 11.57 9.23
C ASP A 314 -3.03 10.74 7.97
N GLY A 315 -4.31 10.63 7.64
CA GLY A 315 -4.79 9.92 6.48
C GLY A 315 -6.29 10.07 6.25
N GLY A 316 -6.83 9.18 5.40
CA GLY A 316 -8.23 9.23 4.98
C GLY A 316 -9.18 8.43 5.86
N ARG A 317 -8.70 7.82 6.95
CA ARG A 317 -9.47 6.88 7.78
C ARG A 317 -10.79 7.46 8.28
N HIS A 318 -10.75 8.75 8.61
CA HIS A 318 -11.87 9.52 9.15
C HIS A 318 -12.38 10.58 8.16
N GLY A 319 -11.91 10.55 6.91
CA GLY A 319 -12.17 11.56 5.90
C GLY A 319 -11.01 12.55 5.73
N PHE A 320 -10.71 12.90 4.49
CA PHE A 320 -9.65 13.85 4.12
C PHE A 320 -10.16 14.78 3.03
N ALA A 321 -10.30 16.07 3.35
CA ALA A 321 -10.85 17.07 2.43
C ALA A 321 -9.75 17.74 1.60
N PRO A 322 -10.07 18.36 0.45
CA PRO A 322 -9.12 19.18 -0.31
C PRO A 322 -8.44 20.28 0.53
N ALA A 323 -9.14 20.86 1.51
CA ALA A 323 -8.55 21.81 2.45
C ALA A 323 -7.46 21.20 3.35
N HIS A 324 -7.57 19.92 3.71
CA HIS A 324 -6.53 19.20 4.44
C HIS A 324 -5.29 19.00 3.57
N ARG A 325 -5.49 18.66 2.29
CA ARG A 325 -4.39 18.54 1.31
C ARG A 325 -3.57 19.83 1.22
N ILE A 326 -4.23 20.98 1.04
CA ILE A 326 -3.56 22.29 0.96
C ILE A 326 -2.70 22.55 2.21
N ARG A 327 -3.22 22.23 3.40
CA ARG A 327 -2.49 22.38 4.67
C ARG A 327 -1.29 21.42 4.77
N LEU A 328 -1.43 20.17 4.30
CA LEU A 328 -0.34 19.22 4.24
C LEU A 328 0.75 19.71 3.30
N GLU A 329 0.40 20.05 2.06
CA GLU A 329 1.33 20.51 1.02
C GLU A 329 2.13 21.74 1.47
N ALA A 330 1.49 22.69 2.16
CA ALA A 330 2.17 23.86 2.70
C ALA A 330 3.19 23.52 3.81
N ALA A 331 3.00 22.41 4.53
CA ALA A 331 3.85 22.01 5.66
C ALA A 331 5.01 21.07 5.25
N LEU A 332 4.85 20.32 4.16
CA LEU A 332 5.81 19.32 3.68
C LEU A 332 7.26 19.84 3.56
N PRO A 333 7.55 21.03 2.98
CA PRO A 333 8.92 21.51 2.84
C PRO A 333 9.65 21.65 4.18
N ALA A 334 8.94 22.10 5.23
CA ALA A 334 9.50 22.22 6.57
C ALA A 334 9.75 20.85 7.21
N MET A 335 8.85 19.87 7.00
CA MET A 335 9.05 18.50 7.45
C MET A 335 10.28 17.86 6.79
N ALA A 336 10.42 18.02 5.47
CA ALA A 336 11.57 17.52 4.70
C ALA A 336 12.88 18.15 5.19
N THR A 337 12.89 19.45 5.50
CA THR A 337 14.07 20.15 6.04
C THR A 337 14.51 19.55 7.39
N ARG A 338 13.56 19.25 8.29
CA ARG A 338 13.85 18.63 9.59
C ARG A 338 14.42 17.22 9.44
N LEU A 339 13.87 16.44 8.51
CA LEU A 339 14.38 15.10 8.19
C LEU A 339 15.76 15.15 7.56
N ALA A 340 16.00 16.02 6.57
CA ALA A 340 17.30 16.22 5.96
C ALA A 340 18.37 16.58 7.01
N ALA A 341 18.03 17.43 7.98
CA ALA A 341 18.93 17.77 9.08
C ALA A 341 19.27 16.56 9.96
N ALA A 342 18.28 15.75 10.33
CA ALA A 342 18.49 14.53 11.10
C ALA A 342 19.29 13.47 10.33
N LEU A 343 19.17 13.46 9.00
CA LEU A 343 19.96 12.61 8.11
C LEU A 343 21.40 13.12 7.91
N GLY A 344 21.75 14.29 8.45
CA GLY A 344 23.07 14.92 8.25
C GLY A 344 23.27 15.44 6.82
N ALA A 345 22.18 15.81 6.14
CA ALA A 345 22.13 16.29 4.77
C ALA A 345 21.62 17.74 4.66
N SER A 346 21.78 18.56 5.72
CA SER A 346 21.42 19.96 5.67
C SER A 346 22.20 20.72 4.59
N PRO A 347 21.55 21.64 3.83
CA PRO A 347 22.25 22.54 2.92
C PRO A 347 23.38 23.30 3.66
N GLY A 348 24.61 23.19 3.16
CA GLY A 348 25.78 23.86 3.74
C GLY A 348 26.44 23.13 4.92
N ALA A 349 26.00 21.91 5.28
CA ALA A 349 26.73 21.08 6.24
C ALA A 349 28.06 20.59 5.66
N THR A 350 29.10 20.50 6.50
CA THR A 350 30.35 19.80 6.16
C THR A 350 30.02 18.34 5.85
N ALA A 351 30.57 17.81 4.76
CA ALA A 351 30.30 16.45 4.29
C ALA A 351 30.39 15.44 5.44
N ALA A 352 29.29 14.71 5.67
CA ALA A 352 29.27 13.62 6.64
C ALA A 352 30.34 12.56 6.26
N PRO A 353 30.88 11.79 7.22
CA PRO A 353 31.94 10.82 6.98
C PRO A 353 31.59 9.76 5.91
N ARG A 354 30.30 9.52 5.68
CA ARG A 354 29.78 8.72 4.56
C ARG A 354 28.74 9.54 3.77
N PRO A 355 28.81 9.54 2.43
CA PRO A 355 27.82 10.21 1.60
C PRO A 355 26.46 9.52 1.72
N LEU A 356 25.40 10.31 1.82
CA LEU A 356 24.02 9.84 1.72
C LEU A 356 23.68 9.72 0.24
N ARG A 357 23.46 8.51 -0.28
CA ARG A 357 23.15 8.28 -1.71
C ARG A 357 21.78 7.66 -1.90
N ARG A 358 21.33 6.80 -0.97
CA ARG A 358 20.03 6.15 -1.03
C ARG A 358 19.31 6.25 0.31
N VAL A 359 18.09 6.80 0.28
CA VAL A 359 17.22 6.94 1.45
C VAL A 359 15.93 6.17 1.21
N LEU A 360 15.50 5.38 2.18
CA LEU A 360 14.17 4.79 2.18
C LEU A 360 13.28 5.54 3.17
N VAL A 361 12.13 6.03 2.74
CA VAL A 361 11.03 6.41 3.63
C VAL A 361 10.07 5.24 3.72
N LEU A 362 9.94 4.68 4.92
CA LEU A 362 9.17 3.47 5.20
C LEU A 362 7.93 3.85 6.04
N GLY A 363 6.76 3.84 5.40
CA GLY A 363 5.47 3.86 6.11
C GLY A 363 5.13 2.49 6.70
N PHE A 364 3.91 2.35 7.23
CA PHE A 364 3.44 1.06 7.74
C PHE A 364 1.98 0.83 7.37
N GLU A 365 1.64 -0.41 7.03
CA GLU A 365 0.29 -0.90 6.75
C GLU A 365 -0.60 0.11 5.99
N GLU A 366 -1.60 0.67 6.66
CA GLU A 366 -2.58 1.62 6.12
C GLU A 366 -2.06 3.07 6.06
N LEU A 367 -1.01 3.44 6.81
CA LEU A 367 -0.41 4.78 6.78
C LEU A 367 0.55 4.89 5.59
N MET A 368 -0.03 4.99 4.39
CA MET A 368 0.75 5.05 3.15
C MET A 368 0.95 6.49 2.63
N TYR A 369 -0.12 7.29 2.62
CA TYR A 369 -0.12 8.59 1.94
C TYR A 369 0.79 9.64 2.60
N ALA A 370 0.69 9.84 3.92
CA ALA A 370 1.53 10.84 4.60
C ALA A 370 3.04 10.55 4.45
N PRO A 371 3.53 9.31 4.66
CA PRO A 371 4.93 8.97 4.40
C PRO A 371 5.33 9.12 2.92
N LEU A 372 4.43 8.80 1.97
CA LEU A 372 4.68 9.01 0.54
C LEU A 372 4.89 10.49 0.22
N ARG A 373 4.02 11.39 0.72
CA ARG A 373 4.13 12.84 0.49
C ARG A 373 5.36 13.43 1.18
N ILE A 374 5.73 12.94 2.36
CA ILE A 374 6.99 13.28 3.03
C ILE A 374 8.19 12.84 2.20
N ALA A 375 8.15 11.64 1.63
CA ALA A 375 9.22 11.11 0.79
C ALA A 375 9.42 11.94 -0.48
N GLU A 376 8.34 12.41 -1.10
CA GLU A 376 8.39 13.28 -2.28
C GLU A 376 9.01 14.63 -1.96
N ALA A 377 8.59 15.27 -0.87
CA ALA A 377 9.20 16.52 -0.44
C ALA A 377 10.68 16.36 -0.04
N LEU A 378 11.07 15.18 0.45
CA LEU A 378 12.47 14.86 0.74
C LEU A 378 13.28 14.63 -0.54
N ASP A 379 12.70 13.95 -1.54
CA ASP A 379 13.30 13.73 -2.88
C ASP A 379 13.53 15.06 -3.61
N GLU A 380 12.56 15.98 -3.54
CA GLU A 380 12.68 17.33 -4.11
C GLU A 380 13.76 18.18 -3.42
N LEU A 381 13.97 17.98 -2.12
CA LEU A 381 14.94 18.73 -1.33
C LEU A 381 16.38 18.20 -1.49
N LEU A 382 16.55 16.89 -1.62
CA LEU A 382 17.87 16.24 -1.60
C LEU A 382 18.40 15.98 -3.02
N ASP A 383 19.18 16.92 -3.54
CA ASP A 383 19.84 16.75 -4.84
C ASP A 383 20.89 15.62 -4.82
N GLY A 384 20.92 14.80 -5.88
CA GLY A 384 21.83 13.68 -6.02
C GLY A 384 21.61 12.50 -5.06
N VAL A 385 20.55 12.52 -4.23
CA VAL A 385 20.17 11.41 -3.35
C VAL A 385 18.97 10.70 -3.94
N GLU A 386 19.05 9.37 -4.05
CA GLU A 386 17.94 8.56 -4.47
C GLU A 386 17.00 8.29 -3.29
N VAL A 387 15.87 8.99 -3.25
CA VAL A 387 14.81 8.71 -2.26
C VAL A 387 13.85 7.66 -2.82
N ARG A 388 13.59 6.63 -2.02
CA ARG A 388 12.59 5.60 -2.28
C ARG A 388 11.54 5.62 -1.18
N TYR A 389 10.32 5.23 -1.54
CA TYR A 389 9.21 5.05 -0.64
C TYR A 389 8.83 3.57 -0.59
N SER A 390 8.52 3.07 0.60
CA SER A 390 7.84 1.79 0.79
C SER A 390 6.97 1.76 2.04
N THR A 391 6.31 0.63 2.31
CA THR A 391 5.52 0.42 3.53
C THR A 391 5.63 -1.04 3.99
N THR A 392 5.32 -1.31 5.25
CA THR A 392 5.19 -2.68 5.78
C THR A 392 3.93 -3.36 5.25
N THR A 393 3.85 -4.68 5.41
CA THR A 393 2.63 -5.44 5.13
C THR A 393 2.44 -6.63 6.06
N ARG A 394 1.17 -7.00 6.26
CA ARG A 394 0.73 -8.29 6.84
C ARG A 394 0.93 -9.51 5.94
N SER A 395 1.09 -9.32 4.63
CA SER A 395 1.07 -10.45 3.68
C SER A 395 2.38 -11.24 3.70
N PRO A 396 2.36 -12.56 3.99
CA PRO A 396 3.55 -13.40 3.93
C PRO A 396 3.85 -13.80 2.47
N VAL A 397 4.89 -13.18 1.91
CA VAL A 397 5.40 -13.43 0.56
C VAL A 397 6.75 -14.15 0.68
N LEU A 398 6.99 -15.11 -0.23
CA LEU A 398 8.28 -15.77 -0.32
C LEU A 398 9.32 -14.74 -0.80
N ALA A 399 10.45 -14.65 -0.11
CA ALA A 399 11.59 -13.88 -0.57
C ALA A 399 12.65 -14.77 -1.19
N VAL A 400 13.08 -14.44 -2.41
CA VAL A 400 14.13 -15.15 -3.15
C VAL A 400 15.10 -14.10 -3.68
N ASP A 401 16.34 -14.14 -3.23
CA ASP A 401 17.35 -13.17 -3.60
C ASP A 401 17.92 -13.43 -5.01
N ASP A 402 17.07 -13.17 -6.00
CA ASP A 402 17.35 -13.35 -7.42
C ASP A 402 16.96 -12.07 -8.18
N PRO A 403 17.79 -11.55 -9.11
CA PRO A 403 17.46 -10.35 -9.88
C PRO A 403 16.15 -10.42 -10.67
N GLY A 404 15.73 -11.62 -11.11
CA GLY A 404 14.49 -11.83 -11.86
C GLY A 404 13.26 -12.07 -10.99
N TYR A 405 13.36 -11.88 -9.68
CA TYR A 405 12.28 -12.08 -8.71
C TYR A 405 11.97 -10.78 -7.95
N ALA A 406 10.69 -10.41 -7.86
CA ALA A 406 10.30 -9.10 -7.34
C ALA A 406 10.63 -8.90 -5.84
N ILE A 407 10.60 -9.96 -5.05
CA ILE A 407 10.74 -9.90 -3.58
C ILE A 407 12.05 -10.56 -3.16
N ARG A 408 13.13 -9.78 -3.13
CA ARG A 408 14.48 -10.33 -2.91
C ARG A 408 14.84 -10.53 -1.46
N THR A 409 14.36 -9.66 -0.57
CA THR A 409 14.64 -9.74 0.86
C THR A 409 13.38 -9.49 1.68
N ARG A 410 13.36 -10.04 2.90
CA ARG A 410 12.26 -9.93 3.85
C ARG A 410 12.82 -9.70 5.24
N LEU A 411 12.37 -8.63 5.89
CA LEU A 411 12.44 -8.46 7.34
C LEU A 411 11.13 -8.94 7.94
N THR A 412 11.21 -9.61 9.09
CA THR A 412 10.05 -10.08 9.85
C THR A 412 10.17 -9.56 11.28
N PHE A 413 9.09 -8.99 11.80
CA PHE A 413 9.03 -8.39 13.14
C PHE A 413 7.61 -8.53 13.70
N PRO A 414 7.42 -8.46 15.03
CA PRO A 414 6.08 -8.46 15.64
C PRO A 414 5.23 -7.28 15.15
N ALA A 415 3.91 -7.46 15.12
CA ALA A 415 3.00 -6.35 14.89
C ALA A 415 3.19 -5.25 15.95
N HIS A 416 3.19 -4.00 15.49
CA HIS A 416 3.29 -2.82 16.35
C HIS A 416 2.13 -1.85 16.12
N ASP A 417 1.23 -2.19 15.20
CA ASP A 417 0.09 -1.41 14.71
C ASP A 417 -1.24 -1.76 15.40
N ASP A 418 -1.18 -2.58 16.46
CA ASP A 418 -2.32 -3.09 17.23
C ASP A 418 -3.47 -3.58 16.33
N PRO A 419 -3.22 -4.59 15.48
CA PRO A 419 -4.25 -5.11 14.61
C PRO A 419 -5.36 -5.78 15.40
N ALA A 420 -6.57 -5.73 14.85
CA ALA A 420 -7.61 -6.69 15.17
C ALA A 420 -7.25 -8.05 14.56
N ASP A 421 -6.16 -8.67 15.06
CA ASP A 421 -5.83 -10.06 14.77
C ASP A 421 -6.74 -10.97 15.64
N ASP A 422 -6.95 -12.21 15.19
CA ASP A 422 -7.73 -13.19 15.96
C ASP A 422 -7.07 -13.36 17.35
N PRO A 423 -7.80 -13.15 18.46
CA PRO A 423 -7.25 -13.27 19.81
C PRO A 423 -6.64 -14.66 20.11
N ASP A 424 -7.01 -15.69 19.33
CA ASP A 424 -6.48 -17.05 19.50
C ASP A 424 -5.11 -17.28 18.81
N ASP A 425 -4.73 -16.46 17.81
CA ASP A 425 -3.51 -16.66 17.00
C ASP A 425 -2.30 -15.79 17.44
N GLY A 426 -2.51 -14.86 18.38
CA GLY A 426 -1.51 -13.88 18.79
C GLY A 426 -1.21 -12.82 17.70
N PRO A 427 -0.38 -11.80 17.98
CA PRO A 427 -0.11 -10.74 17.01
C PRO A 427 0.63 -11.32 15.80
N ALA A 428 -0.02 -11.28 14.63
CA ALA A 428 0.53 -11.84 13.41
C ALA A 428 1.79 -11.07 12.99
N PRO A 429 2.84 -11.75 12.49
CA PRO A 429 4.06 -11.08 12.06
C PRO A 429 3.81 -10.06 10.96
N ARG A 430 4.63 -9.02 10.95
CA ARG A 430 4.68 -8.00 9.91
C ARG A 430 5.95 -8.16 9.09
N TYR A 431 5.88 -7.65 7.86
CA TYR A 431 6.93 -7.81 6.88
C TYR A 431 7.32 -6.47 6.28
N ALA A 432 8.62 -6.26 6.08
CA ALA A 432 9.15 -5.22 5.21
C ALA A 432 10.02 -5.88 4.15
N TYR A 433 9.67 -5.66 2.88
CA TYR A 433 10.32 -6.31 1.75
C TYR A 433 11.34 -5.39 1.09
N ASN A 434 12.41 -5.99 0.56
CA ASN A 434 13.43 -5.27 -0.21
C ASN A 434 14.13 -4.11 0.54
N VAL A 435 14.08 -4.11 1.88
CA VAL A 435 14.81 -3.16 2.73
C VAL A 435 16.28 -3.58 2.87
N ALA A 436 16.52 -4.86 3.16
CA ALA A 436 17.87 -5.40 3.21
C ALA A 436 18.44 -5.53 1.78
N PRO A 437 19.75 -5.30 1.58
CA PRO A 437 20.37 -5.34 0.25
C PRO A 437 20.38 -6.73 -0.39
N GLY A 438 20.33 -7.79 0.41
CA GLY A 438 20.60 -9.15 -0.06
C GLY A 438 22.07 -9.32 -0.42
N ALA A 439 22.35 -10.13 -1.44
CA ALA A 439 23.67 -10.40 -1.97
C ALA A 439 24.24 -9.26 -2.84
N ASP A 440 23.43 -8.23 -3.14
CA ASP A 440 23.83 -7.06 -3.90
C ASP A 440 24.00 -5.83 -3.00
N PRO A 441 25.24 -5.47 -2.60
CA PRO A 441 25.48 -4.31 -1.76
C PRO A 441 25.03 -2.98 -2.36
N GLY A 442 24.88 -2.88 -3.69
CA GLY A 442 24.41 -1.68 -4.37
C GLY A 442 22.95 -1.32 -4.06
N ARG A 443 22.16 -2.30 -3.59
CA ARG A 443 20.77 -2.09 -3.19
C ARG A 443 20.62 -1.46 -1.81
N ARG A 444 21.70 -1.41 -1.02
CA ARG A 444 21.64 -0.95 0.37
C ARG A 444 21.16 0.50 0.46
N PHE A 445 20.27 0.77 1.41
CA PHE A 445 19.94 2.12 1.82
C PHE A 445 20.96 2.63 2.84
N ASP A 446 21.49 3.83 2.62
CA ASP A 446 22.40 4.48 3.56
C ASP A 446 21.63 5.01 4.78
N ALA A 447 20.36 5.39 4.58
CA ALA A 447 19.45 5.78 5.64
C ALA A 447 18.03 5.24 5.43
N VAL A 448 17.33 5.01 6.54
CA VAL A 448 15.89 4.71 6.54
C VAL A 448 15.18 5.70 7.48
N VAL A 449 14.10 6.30 6.99
CA VAL A 449 13.15 7.12 7.75
C VAL A 449 11.90 6.28 7.97
N ALA A 450 11.73 5.71 9.16
CA ALA A 450 10.50 5.02 9.55
C ALA A 450 9.46 6.07 9.96
N VAL A 451 8.30 6.06 9.30
CA VAL A 451 7.19 6.99 9.58
C VAL A 451 5.99 6.18 10.09
N VAL A 452 5.63 6.38 11.36
CA VAL A 452 4.51 5.69 12.02
C VAL A 452 3.51 6.70 12.58
N ASP A 453 2.28 6.25 12.85
CA ASP A 453 1.31 7.06 13.59
C ASP A 453 1.51 6.86 15.11
N SER A 454 1.01 7.79 15.92
CA SER A 454 1.17 7.74 17.38
C SER A 454 0.47 6.55 18.05
N THR A 455 -0.46 5.88 17.36
CA THR A 455 -1.09 4.64 17.86
C THR A 455 -0.15 3.45 17.62
N ALA A 456 0.62 3.46 16.53
CA ALA A 456 1.60 2.42 16.18
C ALA A 456 3.00 2.62 16.77
N ASP A 457 3.25 3.73 17.47
CA ASP A 457 4.48 3.99 18.26
C ASP A 457 4.42 3.25 19.62
N THR A 458 4.31 1.92 19.54
CA THR A 458 4.13 1.03 20.70
C THR A 458 5.46 0.47 21.20
N PRO A 459 5.55 -0.10 22.41
CA PRO A 459 6.77 -0.79 22.88
C PRO A 459 7.27 -1.89 21.92
N ALA A 460 6.37 -2.57 21.20
CA ALA A 460 6.73 -3.59 20.21
C ALA A 460 7.51 -3.03 19.02
N LEU A 461 7.26 -1.77 18.62
CA LEU A 461 8.03 -1.07 17.59
C LEU A 461 9.52 -0.97 17.96
N HIS A 462 9.79 -0.72 19.25
CA HIS A 462 11.13 -0.47 19.82
C HIS A 462 11.79 -1.71 20.42
N ALA A 463 11.11 -2.85 20.42
CA ALA A 463 11.64 -4.09 20.98
C ALA A 463 12.91 -4.56 20.25
N PRO A 464 13.78 -5.37 20.88
CA PRO A 464 14.99 -5.90 20.24
C PRO A 464 14.74 -6.72 18.95
N ASP A 465 13.54 -7.25 18.79
CA ASP A 465 13.02 -7.96 17.60
C ASP A 465 11.99 -7.13 16.81
N GLY A 466 11.74 -5.88 17.23
CA GLY A 466 10.83 -4.95 16.59
C GLY A 466 11.36 -4.38 15.27
N LEU A 467 10.48 -3.65 14.56
CA LEU A 467 10.80 -3.06 13.25
C LEU A 467 12.09 -2.23 13.26
N LEU A 468 12.28 -1.38 14.28
CA LEU A 468 13.44 -0.48 14.31
C LEU A 468 14.75 -1.24 14.46
N ALA A 469 14.78 -2.30 15.26
CA ALA A 469 15.94 -3.17 15.38
C ALA A 469 16.20 -3.97 14.11
N ALA A 470 15.14 -4.49 13.46
CA ALA A 470 15.26 -5.21 12.20
C ALA A 470 15.82 -4.32 11.07
N VAL A 471 15.37 -3.06 11.00
CA VAL A 471 15.84 -2.09 9.99
C VAL A 471 17.27 -1.62 10.30
N SER A 472 17.59 -1.32 11.56
CA SER A 472 18.92 -0.77 11.94
C SER A 472 20.07 -1.71 11.59
N ALA A 473 19.83 -3.03 11.54
CA ALA A 473 20.80 -4.02 11.09
C ALA A 473 21.24 -3.87 9.61
N HIS A 474 20.52 -3.09 8.81
CA HIS A 474 20.73 -2.98 7.36
C HIS A 474 21.05 -1.56 6.85
N THR A 475 21.05 -0.55 7.72
CA THR A 475 21.27 0.87 7.37
C THR A 475 22.32 1.52 8.28
N ASP A 476 22.95 2.60 7.84
CA ASP A 476 23.88 3.37 8.69
C ASP A 476 23.14 4.40 9.56
N ARG A 477 21.97 4.85 9.10
CA ARG A 477 21.17 5.88 9.76
C ARG A 477 19.72 5.42 9.81
N LEU A 478 19.13 5.51 10.99
CA LEU A 478 17.72 5.25 11.21
C LEU A 478 17.09 6.48 11.86
N VAL A 479 16.08 7.04 11.19
CA VAL A 479 15.28 8.15 11.71
C VAL A 479 13.87 7.63 11.96
N LEU A 480 13.30 7.96 13.12
CA LEU A 480 11.91 7.69 13.45
C LEU A 480 11.13 9.01 13.45
N ALA A 481 10.11 9.11 12.60
CA ALA A 481 9.16 10.19 12.60
C ALA A 481 7.78 9.66 13.01
N VAL A 482 7.14 10.31 13.97
CA VAL A 482 5.83 9.90 14.48
C VAL A 482 4.80 10.98 14.19
N VAL A 483 3.82 10.67 13.36
CA VAL A 483 2.69 11.56 13.06
C VAL A 483 1.56 11.33 14.07
N PRO A 484 0.82 12.37 14.49
CA PRO A 484 -0.34 12.17 15.36
C PRO A 484 -1.41 11.34 14.65
N SER A 485 -1.81 10.21 15.25
CA SER A 485 -2.95 9.44 14.74
C SER A 485 -4.23 10.26 14.99
N TYR A 486 -4.90 10.69 13.94
CA TYR A 486 -6.07 11.55 14.06
C TYR A 486 -7.22 10.75 14.66
N ARG A 487 -7.81 11.31 15.71
CA ARG A 487 -9.06 10.81 16.30
C ARG A 487 -10.11 11.90 16.23
N PRO A 488 -11.23 11.66 15.55
CA PRO A 488 -12.36 12.57 15.57
C PRO A 488 -12.72 12.92 17.01
N GLN A 489 -12.83 14.21 17.30
CA GLN A 489 -13.39 14.61 18.58
C GLN A 489 -14.90 14.33 18.51
N THR A 490 -15.47 13.63 19.48
CA THR A 490 -16.92 13.42 19.53
C THR A 490 -17.60 14.78 19.40
N PRO A 491 -18.43 15.02 18.37
CA PRO A 491 -19.19 16.25 18.31
C PRO A 491 -20.07 16.34 19.56
N PRO A 492 -20.32 17.52 20.14
CA PRO A 492 -21.41 17.66 21.09
C PRO A 492 -22.68 17.15 20.38
N THR A 493 -23.33 16.17 21.01
CA THR A 493 -24.53 15.43 20.58
C THR A 493 -25.34 16.13 19.47
N PRO A 494 -25.57 15.49 18.30
CA PRO A 494 -26.45 16.05 17.29
C PRO A 494 -27.83 16.32 17.89
N ARG A 495 -28.37 17.54 17.70
CA ARG A 495 -29.79 17.80 17.95
C ARG A 495 -30.58 16.85 17.06
N THR A 496 -31.34 15.96 17.70
CA THR A 496 -32.25 15.01 17.05
C THR A 496 -33.04 15.68 15.93
N VAL A 497 -32.80 15.26 14.69
CA VAL A 497 -33.76 15.49 13.60
C VAL A 497 -34.94 14.55 13.89
N PRO A 498 -36.19 15.03 13.96
CA PRO A 498 -37.32 14.15 14.22
C PRO A 498 -37.46 13.13 13.11
N GLU A 499 -37.40 11.86 13.48
CA GLU A 499 -37.78 10.75 12.63
C GLU A 499 -39.24 10.98 12.19
N ARG A 500 -39.47 11.20 10.89
CA ARG A 500 -40.83 11.20 10.36
C ARG A 500 -41.32 9.75 10.43
N GLN A 501 -42.13 9.45 11.45
CA GLN A 501 -42.91 8.22 11.53
C GLN A 501 -43.68 8.05 10.22
N ALA A 502 -43.38 6.98 9.48
CA ALA A 502 -44.23 6.53 8.39
C ALA A 502 -45.62 6.18 8.98
N PRO A 503 -46.73 6.62 8.38
CA PRO A 503 -48.05 6.24 8.85
C PRO A 503 -48.24 4.72 8.74
N PRO A 504 -48.86 4.08 9.73
CA PRO A 504 -49.05 2.63 9.74
C PRO A 504 -49.92 2.20 8.55
N MET A 505 -49.44 1.22 7.78
CA MET A 505 -50.21 0.60 6.72
C MET A 505 -51.40 -0.15 7.34
N HIS A 506 -52.61 0.33 7.09
CA HIS A 506 -53.83 -0.43 7.32
C HIS A 506 -53.87 -1.62 6.34
N GLN A 507 -53.79 -2.85 6.86
CA GLN A 507 -54.21 -4.04 6.11
C GLN A 507 -55.74 -4.04 6.00
N PRO A 508 -56.32 -4.29 4.81
CA PRO A 508 -57.76 -4.51 4.69
C PRO A 508 -58.14 -5.89 5.25
N PRO A 509 -59.35 -6.03 5.84
CA PRO A 509 -59.83 -7.31 6.33
C PRO A 509 -60.11 -8.27 5.18
N TYR A 510 -59.79 -9.54 5.40
CA TYR A 510 -60.22 -10.64 4.54
C TYR A 510 -61.74 -10.79 4.64
N GLU A 511 -62.43 -10.64 3.52
CA GLU A 511 -63.72 -11.29 3.24
C GLU A 511 -63.54 -12.35 2.14
#